data_AF-A0A9D1ZWI2-F1
#
_entry.id   AF-A0A9D1ZWI2-F1
#
_cell.length_a   1.000
_cell.length_b   1.000
_cell.length_c   1.000
_cell.angle_alpha   90.00
_cell.angle_beta   90.00
_cell.angle_gamma   90.00
#
_symmetry.space_group_name_H-M   'P 1'
#
loop_
_entity.id
_entity.type
_entity.pdbx_description
1 polymer ?
#
loop_
_entity_poly.entity_id
_entity_poly.type
_entity_poly.pdbx_seq_one_letter_code
_entity_poly.pdbx_strand_id
1 'polypeptide(L)'
;MRIHFSAERLCALKLGGALAGYLGETEKFADIGGAPVLAEFLPADGDLLPLSFFIDDSFFARPPACADVYRYGFGADVHVRFSPREGRMRAAAQRRFGDTLATVFYCGKAQLALENGKTFELHDLPDADGYELREEFIGKERFFCVLCRGKRQTLCLYGENLREAFCDRVSGYECGDTLKTKLEFADIAGHTAVRTYRAENGALLPQGCEVRAREGFSPDQLHEKLLPFALFQEIAAGGDPSPYLAPALEDRKELLKEYLGEFCGVYLPKEIFYLVHGQKNAAGLIYRRAQNAFDVKFFETESAGGKITNILPVE
;
A
#
# COMPACT_ATOMS: atom_id res chain seq x y z
N MET A 1 -0.02 -19.22 16.68
CA MET A 1 -0.07 -17.88 16.04
C MET A 1 -1.47 -17.71 15.47
N ARG A 2 -2.12 -16.56 15.67
CA ARG A 2 -3.45 -16.30 15.08
C ARG A 2 -3.28 -15.72 13.68
N ILE A 3 -3.98 -16.28 12.69
CA ILE A 3 -3.97 -15.75 11.33
C ILE A 3 -5.36 -15.26 10.96
N HIS A 4 -5.44 -14.01 10.53
CA HIS A 4 -6.63 -13.38 9.97
C HIS A 4 -6.60 -13.52 8.45
N PHE A 5 -7.71 -13.94 7.86
CA PHE A 5 -7.86 -14.17 6.44
C PHE A 5 -8.90 -13.22 5.85
N SER A 6 -8.57 -12.66 4.69
CA SER A 6 -9.47 -11.86 3.87
C SER A 6 -9.20 -12.10 2.39
N ALA A 7 -10.14 -11.68 1.53
CA ALA A 7 -10.03 -11.86 0.10
C ALA A 7 -10.67 -10.67 -0.64
N GLU A 8 -10.18 -10.39 -1.84
CA GLU A 8 -10.69 -9.31 -2.71
C GLU A 8 -12.09 -9.58 -3.27
N ARG A 9 -12.50 -10.86 -3.29
CA ARG A 9 -13.80 -11.34 -3.76
C ARG A 9 -14.35 -12.35 -2.77
N LEU A 10 -15.67 -12.50 -2.78
CA LEU A 10 -16.36 -13.52 -1.99
C LEU A 10 -15.81 -14.91 -2.33
N CYS A 11 -15.33 -15.64 -1.33
CA CYS A 11 -14.79 -16.99 -1.50
C CYS A 11 -15.00 -17.86 -0.26
N ALA A 12 -15.02 -19.18 -0.44
CA ALA A 12 -14.93 -20.13 0.66
C ALA A 12 -13.46 -20.38 1.03
N LEU A 13 -13.15 -20.33 2.32
CA LEU A 13 -11.87 -20.69 2.89
C LEU A 13 -11.93 -22.11 3.45
N LYS A 14 -11.00 -22.96 3.03
CA LYS A 14 -10.76 -24.26 3.66
C LYS A 14 -9.38 -24.29 4.28
N LEU A 15 -9.28 -24.84 5.49
CA LEU A 15 -8.02 -25.03 6.22
C LEU A 15 -7.86 -26.52 6.52
N GLY A 16 -6.76 -27.13 6.05
CA GLY A 16 -6.52 -28.56 6.20
C GLY A 16 -7.62 -29.43 5.59
N GLY A 17 -8.30 -28.93 4.54
CA GLY A 17 -9.42 -29.60 3.90
C GLY A 17 -10.80 -29.38 4.55
N ALA A 18 -10.87 -28.79 5.75
CA ALA A 18 -12.12 -28.45 6.43
C ALA A 18 -12.59 -27.04 6.05
N LEU A 19 -13.91 -26.84 5.86
CA LEU A 19 -14.48 -25.52 5.58
C LEU A 19 -14.38 -24.63 6.84
N ALA A 20 -13.59 -23.57 6.77
CA ALA A 20 -13.44 -22.58 7.83
C ALA A 20 -14.53 -21.48 7.75
N GLY A 21 -15.10 -21.26 6.56
CA GLY A 21 -16.20 -20.32 6.33
C GLY A 21 -16.03 -19.54 5.02
N TYR A 22 -16.81 -18.48 4.86
CA TYR A 22 -16.73 -17.59 3.70
C TYR A 22 -16.02 -16.28 4.07
N LEU A 23 -15.13 -15.82 3.19
CA LEU A 23 -14.45 -14.52 3.24
C LEU A 23 -15.15 -13.56 2.28
N GLY A 24 -15.35 -12.30 2.69
CA GLY A 24 -15.96 -11.25 1.85
C GLY A 24 -16.94 -10.34 2.60
N GLU A 25 -17.56 -10.85 3.65
CA GLU A 25 -18.48 -10.08 4.52
C GLU A 25 -17.87 -9.78 5.88
N THR A 26 -17.13 -10.75 6.45
CA THR A 26 -16.44 -10.64 7.73
C THR A 26 -15.07 -11.29 7.62
N GLU A 27 -14.10 -10.74 8.34
CA GLU A 27 -12.80 -11.37 8.50
C GLU A 27 -12.97 -12.71 9.24
N LYS A 28 -12.22 -13.72 8.84
CA LYS A 28 -12.13 -15.00 9.55
C LYS A 28 -10.74 -15.15 10.12
N PHE A 29 -10.61 -15.81 11.25
CA PHE A 29 -9.30 -16.13 11.81
C PHE A 29 -9.21 -17.60 12.17
N ALA A 30 -7.98 -18.10 12.24
CA ALA A 30 -7.67 -19.42 12.77
C ALA A 30 -6.39 -19.37 13.60
N ASP A 31 -6.37 -20.12 14.69
CA ASP A 31 -5.16 -20.34 15.47
C ASP A 31 -4.39 -21.50 14.84
N ILE A 32 -3.27 -21.18 14.19
CA ILE A 32 -2.41 -22.16 13.55
C ILE A 32 -1.27 -22.53 14.51
N GLY A 33 -1.13 -23.83 14.75
CA GLY A 33 -0.01 -24.42 15.49
C GLY A 33 1.28 -24.49 14.64
N GLY A 34 2.35 -25.09 15.16
CA GLY A 34 3.64 -25.15 14.45
C GLY A 34 3.68 -26.04 13.20
N ALA A 35 2.59 -26.75 12.86
CA ALA A 35 2.53 -27.60 11.68
C ALA A 35 1.98 -26.81 10.47
N PRO A 36 2.51 -27.02 9.25
CA PRO A 36 1.98 -26.41 8.04
C PRO A 36 0.51 -26.74 7.83
N VAL A 37 -0.29 -25.74 7.45
CA VAL A 37 -1.72 -25.91 7.15
C VAL A 37 -1.97 -25.54 5.69
N LEU A 38 -2.62 -26.43 4.94
CA LEU A 38 -3.10 -26.11 3.59
C LEU A 38 -4.28 -25.14 3.70
N ALA A 39 -4.12 -23.94 3.14
CA ALA A 39 -5.19 -22.97 2.97
C ALA A 39 -5.66 -22.97 1.50
N GLU A 40 -6.93 -23.28 1.28
CA GLU A 40 -7.57 -23.27 -0.03
C GLU A 40 -8.62 -22.14 -0.08
N PHE A 41 -8.55 -21.28 -1.10
CA PHE A 41 -9.49 -20.19 -1.34
C PHE A 41 -10.25 -20.48 -2.62
N LEU A 42 -11.56 -20.72 -2.48
CA LEU A 42 -12.44 -21.11 -3.58
C LEU A 42 -13.37 -19.93 -3.91
N PRO A 43 -13.12 -19.18 -4.99
CA PRO A 43 -13.95 -18.02 -5.34
C PRO A 43 -15.39 -18.46 -5.64
N ALA A 44 -16.36 -17.65 -5.20
CA ALA A 44 -17.77 -17.88 -5.55
C ALA A 44 -18.04 -17.65 -7.04
N ASP A 45 -17.21 -16.84 -7.69
CA ASP A 45 -17.22 -16.55 -9.12
C ASP A 45 -16.45 -17.65 -9.90
N GLY A 46 -17.14 -18.32 -10.82
CA GLY A 46 -16.58 -19.39 -11.65
C GLY A 46 -15.55 -18.92 -12.67
N ASP A 47 -15.52 -17.61 -12.95
CA ASP A 47 -14.56 -16.99 -13.87
C ASP A 47 -13.22 -16.70 -13.21
N LEU A 48 -13.04 -17.07 -11.93
CA LEU A 48 -11.80 -16.93 -11.18
C LEU A 48 -11.12 -18.30 -10.93
N LEU A 49 -9.80 -18.28 -10.85
CA LEU A 49 -9.01 -19.46 -10.48
C LEU A 49 -8.96 -19.64 -8.96
N PRO A 50 -9.15 -20.86 -8.42
CA PRO A 50 -8.95 -21.11 -7.00
C PRO A 50 -7.47 -20.98 -6.63
N LEU A 51 -7.21 -20.66 -5.37
CA LEU A 51 -5.85 -20.53 -4.82
C LEU A 51 -5.62 -21.59 -3.74
N SER A 52 -4.40 -22.09 -3.63
CA SER A 52 -4.04 -23.07 -2.61
C SER A 52 -2.58 -22.92 -2.21
N PHE A 53 -2.32 -22.75 -0.91
CA PHE A 53 -0.97 -22.57 -0.36
C PHE A 53 -0.81 -23.33 0.94
N PHE A 54 0.40 -23.82 1.21
CA PHE A 54 0.76 -24.20 2.57
C PHE A 54 1.15 -22.95 3.35
N ILE A 55 0.53 -22.76 4.51
CA ILE A 55 0.87 -21.70 5.45
C ILE A 55 1.98 -22.22 6.36
N ASP A 56 3.20 -21.82 6.04
CA ASP A 56 4.45 -22.17 6.74
C ASP A 56 5.45 -21.00 6.72
N ASP A 57 6.65 -21.21 7.26
CA ASP A 57 7.69 -20.18 7.29
C ASP A 57 8.12 -19.72 5.89
N SER A 58 8.06 -20.58 4.87
CA SER A 58 8.38 -20.20 3.49
C SER A 58 7.32 -19.27 2.92
N PHE A 59 6.04 -19.54 3.18
CA PHE A 59 4.93 -18.66 2.82
C PHE A 59 5.09 -17.29 3.48
N PHE A 60 5.39 -17.24 4.79
CA PHE A 60 5.60 -15.96 5.46
C PHE A 60 6.82 -15.23 4.96
N ALA A 61 7.91 -15.92 4.60
CA ALA A 61 9.12 -15.30 4.09
C ALA A 61 8.92 -14.72 2.69
N ARG A 62 8.27 -15.48 1.80
CA ARG A 62 8.07 -15.17 0.37
C ARG A 62 6.66 -15.54 -0.07
N PRO A 63 5.65 -14.72 0.28
CA PRO A 63 4.28 -15.01 -0.10
C PRO A 63 4.10 -14.96 -1.63
N PRO A 64 3.22 -15.80 -2.21
CA PRO A 64 2.85 -15.72 -3.62
C PRO A 64 2.30 -14.33 -3.98
N ALA A 65 2.54 -13.84 -5.20
CA ALA A 65 2.15 -12.48 -5.62
C ALA A 65 0.65 -12.15 -5.45
N CYS A 66 -0.19 -13.18 -5.46
CA CYS A 66 -1.63 -13.08 -5.21
C CYS A 66 -2.01 -12.98 -3.73
N ALA A 67 -1.06 -12.96 -2.79
CA ALA A 67 -1.29 -12.84 -1.37
C ALA A 67 -0.47 -11.69 -0.77
N ASP A 68 -1.12 -10.77 -0.06
CA ASP A 68 -0.45 -9.82 0.83
C ASP A 68 -0.41 -10.40 2.25
N VAL A 69 0.76 -10.33 2.88
CA VAL A 69 0.96 -10.88 4.23
C VAL A 69 1.50 -9.80 5.15
N TYR A 70 0.80 -9.55 6.25
CA TYR A 70 1.22 -8.64 7.33
C TYR A 70 1.52 -9.47 8.56
N ARG A 71 2.78 -9.54 8.99
CA ARG A 71 3.20 -10.36 10.13
C ARG A 71 3.51 -9.52 11.35
N TYR A 72 3.06 -9.97 12.51
CA TYR A 72 3.37 -9.40 13.81
C TYR A 72 3.69 -10.52 14.82
N GLY A 73 4.24 -10.18 15.99
CA GLY A 73 4.84 -11.17 16.91
C GLY A 73 3.92 -12.33 17.31
N PHE A 74 2.62 -12.06 17.45
CA PHE A 74 1.61 -13.03 17.90
C PHE A 74 0.61 -13.45 16.80
N GLY A 75 0.72 -12.92 15.58
CA GLY A 75 -0.25 -13.18 14.52
C GLY A 75 0.16 -12.70 13.13
N ALA A 76 -0.73 -12.91 12.17
CA ALA A 76 -0.57 -12.41 10.82
C ALA A 76 -1.91 -12.15 10.13
N ASP A 77 -1.92 -11.27 9.14
CA ASP A 77 -3.05 -11.08 8.24
C ASP A 77 -2.65 -11.55 6.84
N VAL A 78 -3.52 -12.33 6.20
CA VAL A 78 -3.35 -12.86 4.85
C VAL A 78 -4.53 -12.40 4.00
N HIS A 79 -4.24 -11.58 2.99
CA HIS A 79 -5.23 -11.09 2.03
C HIS A 79 -4.94 -11.65 0.64
N VAL A 80 -5.90 -12.34 0.03
CA VAL A 80 -5.73 -12.94 -1.31
C VAL A 80 -6.49 -12.20 -2.42
N ARG A 81 -5.89 -12.20 -3.62
CA ARG A 81 -6.43 -11.67 -4.87
C ARG A 81 -6.48 -12.78 -5.91
N PHE A 82 -7.61 -12.93 -6.59
CA PHE A 82 -7.79 -14.00 -7.56
C PHE A 82 -7.39 -13.55 -8.97
N SER A 83 -6.94 -14.50 -9.78
CA SER A 83 -6.73 -14.29 -11.20
C SER A 83 -7.93 -14.77 -12.01
N PRO A 84 -8.28 -14.08 -13.11
CA PRO A 84 -9.31 -14.56 -14.03
C PRO A 84 -8.88 -15.88 -14.69
N ARG A 85 -9.88 -16.71 -14.99
CA ARG A 85 -9.73 -18.00 -15.67
C ARG A 85 -9.48 -17.81 -17.17
N GLU A 86 -10.07 -16.78 -17.78
CA GLU A 86 -9.79 -16.44 -19.18
C GLU A 86 -8.45 -15.71 -19.30
N GLY A 87 -7.42 -16.42 -19.76
CA GLY A 87 -6.09 -15.88 -20.06
C GLY A 87 -5.93 -15.31 -21.47
N ARG A 88 -7.02 -14.99 -22.18
CA ARG A 88 -6.93 -14.51 -23.57
C ARG A 88 -6.24 -13.15 -23.61
N MET A 89 -5.22 -13.05 -24.45
CA MET A 89 -4.54 -11.78 -24.66
C MET A 89 -5.52 -10.78 -25.29
N ARG A 90 -5.75 -9.65 -24.61
CA ARG A 90 -6.60 -8.58 -25.09
C ARG A 90 -5.87 -7.26 -25.01
N ALA A 91 -5.62 -6.61 -26.14
CA ALA A 91 -5.10 -5.24 -26.16
C ALA A 91 -6.16 -4.27 -25.58
N ALA A 92 -5.74 -3.44 -24.63
CA ALA A 92 -6.59 -2.44 -23.97
C ALA A 92 -6.30 -1.03 -24.49
N ALA A 93 -5.04 -0.71 -24.78
CA ALA A 93 -4.63 0.55 -25.39
C ALA A 93 -3.33 0.34 -26.17
N GLN A 94 -3.12 1.11 -27.23
CA GLN A 94 -1.86 1.13 -27.95
C GLN A 94 -1.59 2.52 -28.51
N ARG A 95 -0.35 2.97 -28.43
CA ARG A 95 0.08 4.25 -28.99
C ARG A 95 1.56 4.24 -29.34
N ARG A 96 1.92 4.92 -30.43
CA ARG A 96 3.31 5.14 -30.85
C ARG A 96 3.76 6.55 -30.48
N PHE A 97 4.95 6.66 -29.92
CA PHE A 97 5.62 7.88 -29.48
C PHE A 97 7.02 7.93 -30.12
N GLY A 98 7.11 8.52 -31.31
CA GLY A 98 8.32 8.45 -32.13
C GLY A 98 8.64 7.01 -32.53
N ASP A 99 9.81 6.53 -32.12
CA ASP A 99 10.29 5.16 -32.38
C ASP A 99 9.75 4.12 -31.39
N THR A 100 9.14 4.57 -30.29
CA THR A 100 8.67 3.68 -29.20
C THR A 100 7.18 3.37 -29.35
N LEU A 101 6.82 2.10 -29.28
CA LEU A 101 5.46 1.58 -29.24
C LEU A 101 5.11 1.19 -27.80
N ALA A 102 4.05 1.81 -27.27
CA ALA A 102 3.46 1.44 -26.00
C ALA A 102 2.18 0.64 -26.23
N THR A 103 2.09 -0.56 -25.68
CA THR A 103 0.90 -1.41 -25.77
C THR A 103 0.49 -1.88 -24.38
N VAL A 104 -0.70 -1.50 -23.94
CA VAL A 104 -1.33 -2.06 -22.75
C VAL A 104 -2.20 -3.23 -23.17
N PHE A 105 -2.03 -4.37 -22.52
CA PHE A 105 -2.81 -5.56 -22.78
C PHE A 105 -3.09 -6.34 -21.49
N TYR A 106 -4.08 -7.21 -21.56
CA TYR A 106 -4.40 -8.16 -20.50
C TYR A 106 -3.89 -9.54 -20.88
N CYS A 107 -3.13 -10.18 -19.99
CA CYS A 107 -2.81 -11.61 -20.03
C CYS A 107 -2.81 -12.14 -18.59
N GLY A 108 -4.02 -12.42 -18.07
CA GLY A 108 -4.25 -12.69 -16.65
C GLY A 108 -4.30 -11.41 -15.79
N LYS A 109 -3.38 -10.47 -15.99
CA LYS A 109 -3.37 -9.12 -15.39
C LYS A 109 -3.05 -8.05 -16.44
N ALA A 110 -3.26 -6.79 -16.10
CA ALA A 110 -2.87 -5.67 -16.94
C ALA A 110 -1.34 -5.54 -17.02
N GLN A 111 -0.82 -5.38 -18.23
CA GLN A 111 0.60 -5.21 -18.49
C GLN A 111 0.84 -4.14 -19.55
N LEU A 112 1.96 -3.44 -19.43
CA LEU A 112 2.49 -2.51 -20.43
C LEU A 112 3.71 -3.13 -21.10
N ALA A 113 3.65 -3.32 -22.42
CA ALA A 113 4.83 -3.51 -23.24
C ALA A 113 5.29 -2.16 -23.79
N LEU A 114 6.56 -1.84 -23.57
CA LEU A 114 7.28 -0.74 -24.21
C LEU A 114 8.33 -1.33 -25.14
N GLU A 115 8.27 -1.00 -26.42
CA GLU A 115 9.19 -1.50 -27.43
C GLU A 115 9.72 -0.37 -28.28
N ASN A 116 11.04 -0.32 -28.47
CA ASN A 116 11.66 0.46 -29.53
C ASN A 116 12.57 -0.47 -30.37
N GLY A 117 13.22 0.06 -31.41
CA GLY A 117 14.07 -0.76 -32.30
C GLY A 117 15.30 -1.42 -31.63
N LYS A 118 15.54 -1.19 -30.34
CA LYS A 118 16.70 -1.70 -29.59
C LYS A 118 16.32 -2.54 -28.36
N THR A 119 15.21 -2.22 -27.71
CA THR A 119 14.85 -2.74 -26.38
C THR A 119 13.35 -2.99 -26.28
N PHE A 120 13.01 -4.02 -25.52
CA PHE A 120 11.66 -4.39 -25.15
C PHE A 120 11.60 -4.56 -23.63
N GLU A 121 10.67 -3.89 -22.98
CA GLU A 121 10.42 -3.98 -21.54
C GLU A 121 8.94 -4.29 -21.28
N LEU A 122 8.69 -5.11 -20.26
CA LEU A 122 7.35 -5.48 -19.83
C LEU A 122 7.16 -5.08 -18.37
N HIS A 123 6.12 -4.29 -18.12
CA HIS A 123 5.77 -3.78 -16.80
C HIS A 123 4.39 -4.25 -16.37
N ASP A 124 4.25 -4.59 -15.10
CA ASP A 124 2.93 -4.82 -14.52
C ASP A 124 2.22 -3.47 -14.34
N LEU A 125 0.95 -3.42 -14.72
CA LEU A 125 0.11 -2.26 -14.45
C LEU A 125 -0.95 -2.60 -13.38
N PRO A 126 -1.35 -1.60 -12.57
CA PRO A 126 -2.53 -1.74 -11.73
C PRO A 126 -3.77 -2.01 -12.58
N ASP A 127 -4.68 -2.85 -12.06
CA ASP A 127 -5.98 -3.04 -12.69
C ASP A 127 -6.79 -1.74 -12.69
N ALA A 128 -7.41 -1.44 -13.83
CA ALA A 128 -8.12 -0.21 -14.10
C ALA A 128 -9.25 -0.43 -15.11
N ASP A 129 -10.26 0.44 -15.06
CA ASP A 129 -11.38 0.48 -15.99
C ASP A 129 -10.94 0.95 -17.39
N GLY A 130 -9.83 1.70 -17.47
CA GLY A 130 -9.23 2.13 -18.72
C GLY A 130 -7.79 2.64 -18.56
N TYR A 131 -7.05 2.66 -19.68
CA TYR A 131 -5.67 3.13 -19.71
C TYR A 131 -5.52 4.21 -20.77
N GLU A 132 -5.04 5.38 -20.35
CA GLU A 132 -4.69 6.46 -21.26
C GLU A 132 -3.18 6.52 -21.45
N LEU A 133 -2.73 6.43 -22.71
CA LEU A 133 -1.33 6.52 -23.09
C LEU A 133 -0.99 7.95 -23.54
N ARG A 134 0.01 8.55 -22.89
CA ARG A 134 0.48 9.91 -23.17
C ARG A 134 2.00 9.97 -23.18
N GLU A 135 2.51 11.06 -23.74
CA GLU A 135 3.90 11.48 -23.57
C GLU A 135 3.88 12.76 -22.73
N GLU A 136 4.74 12.82 -21.72
CA GLU A 136 4.85 13.95 -20.81
C GLU A 136 6.33 14.38 -20.74
N PHE A 137 6.55 15.68 -20.55
CA PHE A 137 7.88 16.24 -20.33
C PHE A 137 7.98 16.77 -18.91
N ILE A 138 9.05 16.37 -18.22
CA ILE A 138 9.36 16.84 -16.87
C ILE A 138 10.77 17.45 -16.93
N GLY A 139 10.86 18.76 -16.76
CA GLY A 139 12.05 19.52 -17.11
C GLY A 139 12.34 19.40 -18.60
N LYS A 140 13.49 18.82 -18.95
CA LYS A 140 13.90 18.56 -20.34
C LYS A 140 13.82 17.08 -20.72
N GLU A 141 13.37 16.24 -19.80
CA GLU A 141 13.35 14.80 -19.98
C GLU A 141 11.95 14.31 -20.36
N ARG A 142 11.92 13.32 -21.24
CA ARG A 142 10.70 12.76 -21.81
C ARG A 142 10.32 11.48 -21.07
N PHE A 143 9.04 11.34 -20.76
CA PHE A 143 8.48 10.18 -20.08
C PHE A 143 7.27 9.64 -20.85
N PHE A 144 7.18 8.32 -20.94
CA PHE A 144 5.96 7.63 -21.37
C PHE A 144 5.02 7.52 -20.17
N CYS A 145 3.80 8.01 -20.34
CA CYS A 145 2.81 8.08 -19.28
C CYS A 145 1.68 7.09 -19.55
N VAL A 146 1.36 6.28 -18.54
CA VAL A 146 0.14 5.48 -18.48
C VAL A 146 -0.69 5.96 -17.31
N LEU A 147 -1.85 6.53 -17.62
CA LEU A 147 -2.83 6.90 -16.61
C LEU A 147 -3.88 5.78 -16.50
N CYS A 148 -3.81 5.04 -15.41
CA CYS A 148 -4.73 3.94 -15.10
C CYS A 148 -5.98 4.52 -14.41
N ARG A 149 -7.12 4.50 -15.11
CA ARG A 149 -8.39 5.11 -14.66
C ARG A 149 -9.27 4.09 -13.92
N GLY A 150 -9.86 4.50 -12.80
CA GLY A 150 -10.84 3.69 -12.08
C GLY A 150 -11.33 4.43 -10.85
N LYS A 151 -11.84 3.70 -9.84
CA LYS A 151 -12.24 4.30 -8.54
C LYS A 151 -11.13 5.12 -7.89
N ARG A 152 -9.88 4.71 -8.09
CA ARG A 152 -8.67 5.47 -7.75
C ARG A 152 -7.76 5.41 -8.95
N GLN A 153 -7.30 6.57 -9.42
CA GLN A 153 -6.38 6.62 -10.55
C GLN A 153 -4.93 6.38 -10.08
N THR A 154 -4.15 5.75 -10.94
CA THR A 154 -2.71 5.53 -10.73
C THR A 154 -1.96 6.13 -11.91
N LEU A 155 -0.93 6.93 -11.61
CA LEU A 155 -0.03 7.51 -12.61
C LEU A 155 1.22 6.63 -12.68
N CYS A 156 1.51 6.09 -13.86
CA CYS A 156 2.75 5.38 -14.14
C CYS A 156 3.56 6.16 -15.18
N LEU A 157 4.83 6.44 -14.87
CA LEU A 157 5.78 7.13 -15.76
C LEU A 157 6.99 6.23 -16.00
N TYR A 158 7.40 6.15 -17.26
CA TYR A 158 8.54 5.36 -17.71
C TYR A 158 9.52 6.26 -18.47
N GLY A 159 10.80 6.18 -18.14
CA GLY A 159 11.84 6.96 -18.82
C GLY A 159 12.09 6.48 -20.25
N GLU A 160 12.93 7.21 -21.00
CA GLU A 160 13.34 6.80 -22.37
C GLU A 160 14.11 5.48 -22.41
N ASN A 161 14.72 5.11 -21.28
CA ASN A 161 15.33 3.79 -21.07
C ASN A 161 14.30 2.67 -20.87
N LEU A 162 13.00 2.97 -21.02
CA LEU A 162 11.85 2.10 -20.86
C LEU A 162 11.66 1.54 -19.45
N ARG A 163 12.37 2.08 -18.44
CA ARG A 163 12.23 1.66 -17.04
C ARG A 163 11.21 2.51 -16.30
N GLU A 164 10.54 1.92 -15.32
CA GLU A 164 9.62 2.62 -14.44
C GLU A 164 10.38 3.69 -13.62
N ALA A 165 9.92 4.94 -13.74
CA ALA A 165 10.43 6.08 -12.99
C ALA A 165 9.49 6.46 -11.83
N PHE A 166 8.19 6.19 -11.98
CA PHE A 166 7.17 6.47 -10.97
C PHE A 166 5.93 5.60 -11.22
N CYS A 167 5.33 5.08 -10.16
CA CYS A 167 4.05 4.37 -10.21
C CYS A 167 3.37 4.54 -8.85
N ASP A 168 2.40 5.45 -8.77
CA ASP A 168 1.67 5.68 -7.52
C ASP A 168 0.24 6.20 -7.75
N ARG A 169 -0.61 5.99 -6.75
CA ARG A 169 -1.97 6.51 -6.73
C ARG A 169 -1.94 8.02 -6.57
N VAL A 170 -2.72 8.71 -7.39
CA VAL A 170 -2.81 10.17 -7.38
C VAL A 170 -4.26 10.62 -7.45
N SER A 171 -4.61 11.76 -6.85
CA SER A 171 -5.88 12.45 -7.13
C SER A 171 -5.72 13.52 -8.22
N GLY A 172 -4.47 13.86 -8.58
CA GLY A 172 -4.13 14.69 -9.73
C GLY A 172 -2.62 14.78 -9.93
N TYR A 173 -2.19 15.27 -11.09
CA TYR A 173 -0.79 15.54 -11.35
C TYR A 173 -0.62 16.71 -12.32
N GLU A 174 0.55 17.34 -12.28
CA GLU A 174 0.98 18.40 -13.19
C GLU A 174 2.43 18.13 -13.61
N CYS A 175 2.68 18.15 -14.92
CA CYS A 175 4.02 18.05 -15.49
C CYS A 175 4.47 19.42 -16.02
N GLY A 176 5.64 19.86 -15.60
CA GLY A 176 6.30 21.09 -16.06
C GLY A 176 7.80 20.96 -15.83
N ASP A 177 8.47 21.97 -15.26
CA ASP A 177 9.88 21.85 -14.85
C ASP A 177 10.12 20.73 -13.83
N THR A 178 9.08 20.41 -13.04
CA THR A 178 9.03 19.33 -12.06
C THR A 178 7.71 18.58 -12.21
N LEU A 179 7.65 17.32 -11.76
CA LEU A 179 6.39 16.60 -11.58
C LEU A 179 5.81 16.98 -10.22
N LYS A 180 4.55 17.43 -10.20
CA LYS A 180 3.77 17.57 -8.98
C LYS A 180 2.66 16.54 -8.96
N THR A 181 2.58 15.75 -7.90
CA THR A 181 1.49 14.78 -7.70
C THR A 181 0.67 15.15 -6.47
N LYS A 182 -0.65 15.15 -6.62
CA LYS A 182 -1.59 15.29 -5.51
C LYS A 182 -2.03 13.90 -5.04
N LEU A 183 -2.00 13.67 -3.73
CA LEU A 183 -2.46 12.45 -3.08
C LEU A 183 -3.54 12.78 -2.07
N GLU A 184 -4.53 11.89 -1.93
CA GLU A 184 -5.60 11.99 -0.94
C GLU A 184 -5.59 10.73 -0.08
N PHE A 185 -5.54 10.92 1.23
CA PHE A 185 -5.44 9.84 2.20
C PHE A 185 -6.81 9.58 2.83
N ALA A 186 -7.17 8.31 2.95
CA ALA A 186 -8.37 7.87 3.66
C ALA A 186 -8.04 7.65 5.15
N ASP A 187 -7.48 8.67 5.79
CA ASP A 187 -7.07 8.67 7.19
C ASP A 187 -7.98 9.55 8.07
N ILE A 188 -7.68 9.63 9.37
CA ILE A 188 -8.55 10.34 10.35
C ILE A 188 -8.66 11.84 10.02
N ALA A 189 -7.55 12.44 9.59
CA ALA A 189 -7.47 13.86 9.26
C ALA A 189 -7.91 14.17 7.82
N GLY A 190 -8.08 13.15 6.97
CA GLY A 190 -8.38 13.30 5.55
C GLY A 190 -7.26 14.05 4.83
N HIS A 191 -6.00 13.68 5.07
CA HIS A 191 -4.85 14.41 4.52
C HIS A 191 -4.90 14.51 2.99
N THR A 192 -4.40 15.63 2.50
CA THR A 192 -3.97 15.81 1.11
C THR A 192 -2.48 16.11 1.11
N ALA A 193 -1.72 15.44 0.24
CA ALA A 193 -0.31 15.76 0.03
C ALA A 193 -0.05 16.22 -1.40
N VAL A 194 0.86 17.19 -1.56
CA VAL A 194 1.47 17.54 -2.84
C VAL A 194 2.94 17.16 -2.77
N ARG A 195 3.34 16.19 -3.58
CA ARG A 195 4.74 15.77 -3.71
C ARG A 195 5.34 16.34 -4.99
N THR A 196 6.55 16.86 -4.90
CA THR A 196 7.28 17.43 -6.03
C THR A 196 8.51 16.60 -6.32
N TYR A 197 8.73 16.29 -7.60
CA TYR A 197 9.87 15.49 -8.08
C TYR A 197 10.59 16.19 -9.23
N ARG A 198 11.91 16.08 -9.25
CA ARG A 198 12.75 16.50 -10.36
C ARG A 198 13.13 15.30 -11.22
N ALA A 199 13.04 15.46 -12.53
CA ALA A 199 13.61 14.49 -13.45
C ALA A 199 15.13 14.59 -13.49
N GLU A 200 15.81 13.44 -13.38
CA GLU A 200 17.25 13.34 -13.55
C GLU A 200 17.61 11.95 -14.08
N ASN A 201 18.17 11.90 -15.29
CA ASN A 201 18.66 10.69 -15.96
C ASN A 201 17.61 9.57 -16.08
N GLY A 202 16.38 9.93 -16.43
CA GLY A 202 15.25 9.02 -16.61
C GLY A 202 14.61 8.56 -15.30
N ALA A 203 15.00 9.12 -14.15
CA ALA A 203 14.43 8.86 -12.84
C ALA A 203 13.76 10.12 -12.26
N LEU A 204 12.90 9.93 -11.25
CA LEU A 204 12.23 11.02 -10.54
C LEU A 204 12.74 11.09 -9.09
N LEU A 205 13.45 12.17 -8.76
CA LEU A 205 14.03 12.41 -7.45
C LEU A 205 13.10 13.31 -6.61
N PRO A 206 12.74 12.90 -5.38
CA PRO A 206 11.92 13.74 -4.49
C PRO A 206 12.61 15.09 -4.18
N GLN A 207 11.83 16.18 -4.24
CA GLN A 207 12.29 17.53 -3.89
C GLN A 207 11.53 18.15 -2.72
N GLY A 208 10.27 17.77 -2.53
CA GLY A 208 9.44 18.32 -1.46
C GLY A 208 8.11 17.61 -1.29
N CYS A 209 7.54 17.77 -0.12
CA CYS A 209 6.21 17.27 0.25
C CYS A 209 5.50 18.35 1.07
N GLU A 210 4.32 18.77 0.63
CA GLU A 210 3.42 19.60 1.41
C GLU A 210 2.22 18.75 1.82
N VAL A 211 1.95 18.67 3.12
CA VAL A 211 0.81 17.92 3.67
C VAL A 211 -0.15 18.89 4.34
N ARG A 212 -1.45 18.68 4.13
CA ARG A 212 -2.52 19.43 4.78
C ARG A 212 -3.63 18.49 5.21
N ALA A 213 -4.10 18.63 6.45
CA ALA A 213 -5.34 18.00 6.89
C ALA A 213 -6.55 18.65 6.20
N ARG A 214 -7.71 17.98 6.25
CA ARG A 214 -8.96 18.57 5.78
C ARG A 214 -9.29 19.83 6.55
N GLU A 215 -9.99 20.75 5.91
CA GLU A 215 -10.43 22.00 6.53
C GLU A 215 -11.26 21.73 7.80
N GLY A 216 -10.97 22.50 8.87
CA GLY A 216 -11.65 22.38 10.15
C GLY A 216 -11.20 21.19 11.03
N PHE A 217 -10.24 20.38 10.58
CA PHE A 217 -9.64 19.35 11.44
C PHE A 217 -8.72 19.98 12.50
N SER A 218 -8.86 19.54 13.75
CA SER A 218 -7.98 19.94 14.85
C SER A 218 -7.59 18.72 15.69
N PRO A 219 -6.28 18.45 15.86
CA PRO A 219 -5.80 17.40 16.76
C PRO A 219 -6.31 17.55 18.21
N ASP A 220 -6.53 18.78 18.69
CA ASP A 220 -6.99 19.04 20.06
C ASP A 220 -8.43 18.57 20.33
N GLN A 221 -9.21 18.31 19.27
CA GLN A 221 -10.57 17.81 19.36
C GLN A 221 -10.66 16.28 19.24
N LEU A 222 -9.53 15.59 19.04
CA LEU A 222 -9.50 14.14 18.94
C LEU A 222 -9.67 13.48 20.31
N HIS A 223 -10.42 12.38 20.32
CA HIS A 223 -10.44 11.48 21.46
C HIS A 223 -9.04 10.85 21.65
N GLU A 224 -8.57 10.71 22.89
CA GLU A 224 -7.21 10.21 23.21
C GLU A 224 -6.85 8.89 22.50
N LYS A 225 -7.81 7.97 22.39
CA LYS A 225 -7.69 6.68 21.68
C LYS A 225 -7.39 6.79 20.18
N LEU A 226 -7.61 7.96 19.58
CA LEU A 226 -7.34 8.22 18.17
C LEU A 226 -6.00 8.92 17.94
N LEU A 227 -5.38 9.47 19.00
CA LEU A 227 -4.11 10.20 18.90
C LEU A 227 -2.97 9.38 18.28
N PRO A 228 -2.69 8.12 18.70
CA PRO A 228 -1.64 7.34 18.06
C PRO A 228 -1.85 7.19 16.56
N PHE A 229 -3.08 6.88 16.13
CA PHE A 229 -3.40 6.72 14.71
C PHE A 229 -3.20 8.03 13.94
N ALA A 230 -3.71 9.14 14.46
CA ALA A 230 -3.61 10.44 13.79
C ALA A 230 -2.15 10.92 13.68
N LEU A 231 -1.35 10.79 14.75
CA LEU A 231 0.08 11.11 14.73
C LEU A 231 0.82 10.28 13.67
N PHE A 232 0.67 8.96 13.69
CA PHE A 232 1.42 8.12 12.76
C PHE A 232 0.93 8.26 11.31
N GLN A 233 -0.35 8.58 11.09
CA GLN A 233 -0.89 8.91 9.78
C GLN A 233 -0.32 10.23 9.25
N GLU A 234 -0.19 11.27 10.09
CA GLU A 234 0.50 12.52 9.76
C GLU A 234 1.94 12.25 9.30
N ILE A 235 2.69 11.47 10.08
CA ILE A 235 4.08 11.11 9.75
C ILE A 235 4.15 10.30 8.45
N ALA A 236 3.27 9.30 8.26
CA ALA A 236 3.21 8.51 7.03
C ALA A 236 2.87 9.33 5.79
N ALA A 237 2.04 10.37 5.94
CA ALA A 237 1.74 11.32 4.88
C ALA A 237 2.94 12.23 4.55
N GLY A 238 3.90 12.37 5.48
CA GLY A 238 5.05 13.27 5.40
C GLY A 238 4.79 14.65 5.98
N GLY A 239 3.84 14.76 6.91
CA GLY A 239 3.44 16.01 7.55
C GLY A 239 4.24 16.33 8.82
N ASP A 240 3.88 17.45 9.47
CA ASP A 240 4.54 17.91 10.70
C ASP A 240 3.85 17.29 11.92
N PRO A 241 4.54 16.44 12.72
CA PRO A 241 3.93 15.82 13.89
C PRO A 241 3.72 16.77 15.07
N SER A 242 4.32 17.97 15.06
CA SER A 242 4.28 18.92 16.19
C SER A 242 2.88 19.14 16.79
N PRO A 243 1.80 19.28 16.00
CA PRO A 243 0.45 19.49 16.54
C PRO A 243 -0.07 18.36 17.44
N TYR A 244 0.52 17.17 17.41
CA TYR A 244 0.12 16.04 18.24
C TYR A 244 1.01 15.86 19.47
N LEU A 245 2.17 16.50 19.50
CA LEU A 245 3.19 16.31 20.53
C LEU A 245 3.02 17.30 21.68
N ALA A 246 3.33 16.86 22.90
CA ALA A 246 3.49 17.76 24.02
C ALA A 246 4.77 18.61 23.84
N PRO A 247 4.86 19.82 24.42
CA PRO A 247 6.02 20.70 24.25
C PRO A 247 7.37 20.05 24.56
N ALA A 248 7.40 19.11 25.51
CA ALA A 248 8.61 18.37 25.88
C ALA A 248 9.17 17.45 24.77
N LEU A 249 8.36 17.10 23.77
CA LEU A 249 8.76 16.29 22.62
C LEU A 249 9.00 17.11 21.34
N GLU A 250 8.69 18.42 21.35
CA GLU A 250 8.77 19.27 20.16
C GLU A 250 10.21 19.35 19.62
N ASP A 251 11.19 19.52 20.51
CA ASP A 251 12.62 19.54 20.16
C ASP A 251 13.14 18.19 19.62
N ARG A 252 12.37 17.10 19.80
CA ARG A 252 12.73 15.75 19.36
C ARG A 252 11.93 15.29 18.14
N LYS A 253 11.07 16.15 17.57
CA LYS A 253 10.18 15.77 16.47
C LYS A 253 10.93 15.24 15.25
N GLU A 254 12.09 15.82 14.93
CA GLU A 254 12.92 15.41 13.80
C GLU A 254 13.53 14.01 14.01
N LEU A 255 13.69 13.59 15.26
CA LEU A 255 14.19 12.26 15.62
C LEU A 255 13.10 11.17 15.52
N LEU A 256 11.81 11.56 15.45
CA LEU A 256 10.71 10.57 15.38
C LEU A 256 10.80 9.72 14.13
N LYS A 257 11.17 10.32 13.00
CA LYS A 257 11.32 9.56 11.75
C LYS A 257 12.43 8.52 11.84
N GLU A 258 13.58 8.90 12.43
CA GLU A 258 14.69 7.97 12.65
C GLU A 258 14.31 6.86 13.63
N TYR A 259 13.66 7.21 14.74
CA TYR A 259 13.23 6.28 15.78
C TYR A 259 12.19 5.26 15.28
N LEU A 260 11.17 5.72 14.54
CA LEU A 260 10.10 4.87 14.02
C LEU A 260 10.53 4.12 12.75
N GLY A 261 11.53 4.62 12.02
CA GLY A 261 12.00 4.06 10.76
C GLY A 261 11.05 4.32 9.58
N GLU A 262 11.35 3.72 8.43
CA GLU A 262 10.61 3.93 7.16
C GLU A 262 9.36 3.02 7.07
N PHE A 263 8.35 3.31 7.91
CA PHE A 263 7.04 2.65 7.79
C PHE A 263 6.21 3.26 6.65
N CYS A 264 5.36 2.45 6.02
CA CYS A 264 4.55 2.83 4.86
C CYS A 264 3.04 2.87 5.13
N GLY A 265 2.62 2.67 6.37
CA GLY A 265 1.20 2.72 6.74
C GLY A 265 0.96 2.46 8.22
N VAL A 266 -0.27 2.76 8.64
CA VAL A 266 -0.73 2.56 10.02
C VAL A 266 -1.75 1.42 10.05
N TYR A 267 -1.58 0.54 11.02
CA TYR A 267 -2.35 -0.68 11.21
C TYR A 267 -3.20 -0.59 12.47
N LEU A 268 -4.48 -0.96 12.35
CA LEU A 268 -5.40 -1.03 13.48
C LEU A 268 -5.18 -2.34 14.25
N PRO A 269 -4.80 -2.31 15.54
CA PRO A 269 -4.65 -3.53 16.31
C PRO A 269 -5.92 -4.38 16.32
N LYS A 270 -5.75 -5.68 16.08
CA LYS A 270 -6.83 -6.69 16.12
C LYS A 270 -7.15 -7.09 17.56
N GLU A 271 -8.21 -7.87 17.78
CA GLU A 271 -8.59 -8.29 19.13
C GLU A 271 -7.45 -9.06 19.83
N ILE A 272 -6.68 -9.84 19.07
CA ILE A 272 -5.55 -10.61 19.59
C ILE A 272 -4.46 -9.73 20.19
N PHE A 273 -4.25 -8.50 19.69
CA PHE A 273 -3.33 -7.56 20.32
C PHE A 273 -3.77 -7.24 21.75
N TYR A 274 -5.06 -6.92 21.95
CA TYR A 274 -5.60 -6.56 23.26
C TYR A 274 -5.67 -7.77 24.22
N LEU A 275 -5.80 -8.98 23.68
CA LEU A 275 -5.71 -10.21 24.48
C LEU A 275 -4.28 -10.45 25.00
N VAL A 276 -3.26 -10.08 24.23
CA VAL A 276 -1.85 -10.29 24.59
C VAL A 276 -1.30 -9.15 25.45
N HIS A 277 -1.54 -7.90 25.07
CA HIS A 277 -0.89 -6.73 25.67
C HIS A 277 -1.84 -5.85 26.50
N GLY A 278 -3.10 -6.25 26.66
CA GLY A 278 -4.11 -5.49 27.39
C GLY A 278 -4.61 -4.25 26.64
N GLN A 279 -5.31 -3.36 27.34
CA GLN A 279 -5.95 -2.17 26.76
C GLN A 279 -4.99 -0.99 26.58
N LYS A 280 -3.84 -1.23 25.92
CA LYS A 280 -2.89 -0.17 25.56
C LYS A 280 -3.44 0.71 24.45
N ASN A 281 -3.20 2.02 24.56
CA ASN A 281 -3.50 2.97 23.48
C ASN A 281 -2.36 2.92 22.47
N ALA A 282 -2.49 2.03 21.49
CA ALA A 282 -1.42 1.71 20.55
C ALA A 282 -1.91 1.64 19.11
N ALA A 283 -0.98 1.82 18.18
CA ALA A 283 -1.18 1.58 16.77
C ALA A 283 -0.03 0.72 16.22
N GLY A 284 -0.32 -0.08 15.20
CA GLY A 284 0.70 -0.81 14.46
C GLY A 284 1.29 0.08 13.35
N LEU A 285 2.59 -0.01 13.12
CA LEU A 285 3.28 0.59 11.98
C LEU A 285 3.67 -0.52 11.00
N ILE A 286 3.34 -0.32 9.72
CA ILE A 286 3.53 -1.29 8.65
C ILE A 286 4.87 -1.00 7.97
N TYR A 287 5.77 -1.99 7.96
CA TYR A 287 7.07 -1.92 7.31
C TYR A 287 7.09 -2.87 6.12
N ARG A 288 7.41 -2.35 4.93
CA ARG A 288 7.53 -3.17 3.73
C ARG A 288 8.82 -3.98 3.77
N ARG A 289 8.70 -5.31 3.72
CA ARG A 289 9.84 -6.23 3.60
C ARG A 289 10.06 -6.70 2.16
N ALA A 290 8.95 -6.92 1.44
CA ALA A 290 8.92 -7.21 0.01
C ALA A 290 7.64 -6.61 -0.61
N GLN A 291 7.43 -6.79 -1.92
CA GLN A 291 6.28 -6.21 -2.63
C GLN A 291 4.92 -6.54 -1.98
N ASN A 292 4.77 -7.76 -1.45
CA ASN A 292 3.54 -8.29 -0.86
C ASN A 292 3.78 -8.92 0.53
N ALA A 293 4.89 -8.55 1.19
CA ALA A 293 5.23 -9.01 2.53
C ALA A 293 5.59 -7.83 3.43
N PHE A 294 4.90 -7.73 4.56
CA PHE A 294 4.98 -6.61 5.49
C PHE A 294 5.16 -7.12 6.91
N ASP A 295 5.94 -6.39 7.69
CA ASP A 295 6.06 -6.60 9.14
C ASP A 295 5.30 -5.46 9.85
N VAL A 296 4.62 -5.79 10.94
CA VAL A 296 3.87 -4.81 11.75
C VAL A 296 4.48 -4.76 13.14
N LYS A 297 4.91 -3.57 13.56
CA LYS A 297 5.41 -3.30 14.92
C LYS A 297 4.45 -2.36 15.64
N PHE A 298 4.12 -2.66 16.88
CA PHE A 298 3.17 -1.86 17.65
C PHE A 298 3.89 -0.84 18.51
N PHE A 299 3.33 0.36 18.58
CA PHE A 299 3.80 1.44 19.44
C PHE A 299 2.64 1.96 20.27
N GLU A 300 2.83 2.01 21.58
CA GLU A 300 1.91 2.68 22.49
C GLU A 300 2.29 4.14 22.65
N THR A 301 1.28 4.97 22.87
CA THR A 301 1.47 6.39 23.16
C THR A 301 0.94 6.72 24.53
N GLU A 302 1.75 7.40 25.33
CA GLU A 302 1.28 8.07 26.54
C GLU A 302 0.78 9.45 26.16
N SER A 303 -0.34 9.88 26.75
CA SER A 303 -0.92 11.18 26.47
C SER A 303 -1.37 11.91 27.74
N ALA A 304 -1.14 13.22 27.77
CA ALA A 304 -1.63 14.11 28.80
C ALA A 304 -2.15 15.40 28.15
N GLY A 305 -3.33 15.87 28.58
CA GLY A 305 -3.92 17.10 28.04
C GLY A 305 -4.19 17.07 26.53
N GLY A 306 -4.53 15.89 25.98
CA GLY A 306 -4.79 15.73 24.54
C GLY A 306 -3.53 15.71 23.65
N LYS A 307 -2.34 15.68 24.25
CA LYS A 307 -1.06 15.62 23.53
C LYS A 307 -0.29 14.37 23.89
N ILE A 308 0.49 13.87 22.95
CA ILE A 308 1.36 12.71 23.14
C ILE A 308 2.61 13.17 23.89
N THR A 309 2.87 12.54 25.03
CA THR A 309 4.03 12.81 25.89
C THR A 309 5.14 11.78 25.72
N ASN A 310 4.83 10.60 25.18
CA ASN A 310 5.80 9.54 24.96
C ASN A 310 5.34 8.54 23.91
N ILE A 311 6.29 7.86 23.25
CA ILE A 311 6.03 6.83 22.24
C ILE A 311 6.96 5.64 22.52
N LEU A 312 6.38 4.49 22.85
CA LEU A 312 7.11 3.32 23.31
C LEU A 312 6.79 2.10 22.41
N PRO A 313 7.78 1.28 22.03
CA PRO A 313 7.50 0.02 21.38
C PRO A 313 6.72 -0.88 22.34
N VAL A 314 5.77 -1.64 21.80
CA VAL A 314 5.08 -2.70 22.54
C VAL A 314 5.85 -3.99 22.35
N GLU A 315 6.35 -4.54 23.46
CA GLU A 315 7.00 -5.87 23.53
C GLU A 315 5.98 -6.99 23.81
#